data_AF-A0A660UZZ7-F1
#
_entry.id   AF-A0A660UZZ7-F1
#
_cell.length_a   1.000
_cell.length_b   1.000
_cell.length_c   1.000
_cell.angle_alpha   90.00
_cell.angle_beta   90.00
_cell.angle_gamma   90.00
#
_symmetry.space_group_name_H-M   'P 1'
#
loop_
_entity.id
_entity.type
_entity.pdbx_description
1 polymer ?
#
loop_
_entity_poly.entity_id
_entity_poly.type
_entity_poly.pdbx_seq_one_letter_code
_entity_poly.pdbx_strand_id
1 'polypeptide(L)'
;MNSPATALFDKSNSLYGLDKARHSIVADGTAVVVEGYTDVIIAHQAGCTSVVAALGTSFTQGHAKTLRRYAKRIVLVFDNDAAGMEAANRALEVCLAQRIDIKLTFVGQGNDPCDFILSQGAEAFKRLVADSIDVMEYKWQRLQAGLSESDTLADRRRITEEYLRTVATAVAAGGRDPVAEGLIGTKLSGIIGLSEQETRRQLERYARSTSRGRTLAVRNQKVISVGAGYGKEAEAQREILRVLLNEPQLFGDAAGRIKAEDFDIAVYREIAEGIFSALAENPAASLAEVLARIASEEGGNIVVELEASGRLKGNFAERLADALEVIESRRAEVVKEKLRQNLSDDESLRLLQESAGGQRIPGMIRR
;
A
#
# COMPACT_ATOMS: atom_id res chain seq x y z
N MET A 1 17.98 9.84 3.36
CA MET A 1 17.58 8.67 4.17
C MET A 1 16.58 9.14 5.22
N ASN A 2 15.38 8.55 5.27
CA ASN A 2 14.34 8.96 6.22
C ASN A 2 14.49 8.16 7.52
N SER A 3 14.17 8.77 8.67
CA SER A 3 14.16 8.06 9.96
C SER A 3 13.25 6.83 9.90
N PRO A 4 13.60 5.72 10.58
CA PRO A 4 12.73 4.57 10.72
C PRO A 4 11.47 4.92 11.52
N ALA A 5 10.45 4.07 11.45
CA ALA A 5 9.24 4.25 12.27
C ALA A 5 9.61 4.16 13.76
N THR A 6 9.08 5.09 14.56
CA THR A 6 9.27 5.11 16.03
C THR A 6 7.96 5.49 16.70
N ALA A 7 7.89 5.38 18.02
CA ALA A 7 6.74 5.87 18.79
C ALA A 7 6.44 7.38 18.57
N LEU A 8 7.45 8.15 18.16
CA LEU A 8 7.33 9.59 17.89
C LEU A 8 7.18 9.93 16.39
N PHE A 9 7.44 8.97 15.51
CA PHE A 9 7.42 9.18 14.07
C PHE A 9 6.76 8.01 13.34
N ASP A 10 5.54 8.27 12.89
CA ASP A 10 4.78 7.36 12.05
C ASP A 10 4.63 7.98 10.65
N LYS A 11 5.34 7.40 9.67
CA LYS A 11 5.31 7.83 8.27
C LYS A 11 3.91 7.78 7.67
N SER A 12 3.02 6.93 8.17
CA SER A 12 1.64 6.81 7.66
C SER A 12 0.70 7.90 8.17
N ASN A 13 1.13 8.71 9.14
CA ASN A 13 0.35 9.77 9.75
C ASN A 13 1.07 11.14 9.74
N SER A 14 2.30 11.20 9.23
CA SER A 14 3.14 12.39 9.28
C SER A 14 3.30 12.99 7.88
N LEU A 15 3.05 14.30 7.77
CA LEU A 15 3.21 15.06 6.53
C LEU A 15 4.24 16.16 6.75
N TYR A 16 5.32 16.13 5.96
CA TYR A 16 6.34 17.17 6.00
C TYR A 16 5.75 18.50 5.55
N GLY A 17 6.11 19.59 6.24
CA GLY A 17 5.69 20.94 5.93
C GLY A 17 4.26 21.29 6.36
N LEU A 18 3.50 20.37 6.97
CA LEU A 18 2.12 20.63 7.39
C LEU A 18 2.02 21.80 8.39
N ASP A 19 2.97 21.94 9.31
CA ASP A 19 3.04 23.05 10.26
C ASP A 19 3.11 24.42 9.56
N LYS A 20 3.83 24.47 8.43
CA LYS A 20 3.99 25.68 7.60
C LYS A 20 2.80 25.88 6.66
N ALA A 21 2.28 24.80 6.08
CA ALA A 21 1.27 24.85 5.03
C ALA A 21 -0.16 25.01 5.55
N ARG A 22 -0.46 24.61 6.80
CA ARG A 22 -1.85 24.51 7.30
C ARG A 22 -2.70 25.78 7.12
N HIS A 23 -2.11 26.96 7.27
CA HIS A 23 -2.87 28.22 7.13
C HIS A 23 -3.25 28.48 5.67
N SER A 24 -2.31 28.28 4.74
CA SER A 24 -2.57 28.38 3.31
C SER A 24 -3.55 27.31 2.84
N ILE A 25 -3.42 26.08 3.34
CA ILE A 25 -4.37 24.99 3.05
C ILE A 25 -5.80 25.36 3.48
N VAL A 26 -5.97 25.97 4.65
CA VAL A 26 -7.28 26.43 5.14
C VAL A 26 -7.82 27.56 4.28
N ALA A 27 -6.97 28.52 3.90
CA ALA A 27 -7.35 29.66 3.06
C ALA A 27 -7.79 29.21 1.65
N ASP A 28 -7.04 28.32 1.02
CA ASP A 28 -7.28 27.81 -0.33
C ASP A 28 -8.33 26.68 -0.34
N GLY A 29 -8.58 26.06 0.81
CA GLY A 29 -9.38 24.85 0.95
C GLY A 29 -8.77 23.60 0.28
N THR A 30 -7.50 23.68 -0.16
CA THR A 30 -6.83 22.63 -0.94
C THR A 30 -5.46 22.31 -0.34
N ALA A 31 -5.21 21.04 -0.06
CA ALA A 31 -3.88 20.54 0.26
C ALA A 31 -3.25 19.90 -0.97
N VAL A 32 -2.01 20.27 -1.28
CA VAL A 32 -1.24 19.67 -2.37
C VAL A 32 -0.21 18.73 -1.76
N VAL A 33 -0.21 17.47 -2.19
CA VAL A 33 0.67 16.43 -1.65
C VAL A 33 1.65 15.98 -2.72
N VAL A 34 2.94 16.07 -2.42
CA VAL A 34 4.08 15.63 -3.24
C VAL A 34 4.83 14.48 -2.54
N GLU A 35 5.77 13.83 -3.23
CA GLU A 35 6.48 12.68 -2.68
C GLU A 35 7.66 13.08 -1.76
N GLY A 36 8.44 14.07 -2.19
CA GLY A 36 9.68 14.49 -1.55
C GLY A 36 9.55 15.75 -0.69
N TYR A 37 10.40 15.86 0.34
CA TYR A 37 10.49 17.10 1.12
C TYR A 37 11.17 18.24 0.34
N THR A 38 12.00 17.92 -0.66
CA THR A 38 12.64 18.89 -1.57
C THR A 38 11.60 19.62 -2.39
N ASP A 39 10.62 18.90 -2.93
CA ASP A 39 9.46 19.46 -3.63
C ASP A 39 8.72 20.49 -2.77
N VAL A 40 8.51 20.19 -1.49
CA VAL A 40 7.87 21.10 -0.53
C VAL A 40 8.72 22.35 -0.33
N ILE A 41 10.03 22.20 -0.12
CA ILE A 41 10.93 23.34 0.10
C ILE A 41 10.91 24.28 -1.11
N ILE A 42 11.08 23.74 -2.32
CA ILE A 42 11.09 24.54 -3.55
C ILE A 42 9.72 25.14 -3.83
N ALA A 43 8.64 24.40 -3.63
CA ALA A 43 7.29 24.93 -3.77
C ALA A 43 7.04 26.11 -2.84
N HIS A 44 7.42 26.00 -1.56
CA HIS A 44 7.27 27.09 -0.59
C HIS A 44 8.13 28.30 -0.95
N GLN A 45 9.38 28.08 -1.38
CA GLN A 45 10.25 29.16 -1.87
C GLN A 45 9.67 29.89 -3.09
N ALA A 46 8.99 29.14 -3.96
CA ALA A 46 8.30 29.68 -5.13
C ALA A 46 6.92 30.31 -4.81
N GLY A 47 6.48 30.28 -3.54
CA GLY A 47 5.21 30.87 -3.09
C GLY A 47 4.01 29.92 -3.14
N CYS A 48 4.20 28.65 -3.50
CA CYS A 48 3.20 27.58 -3.44
C CYS A 48 3.20 26.97 -2.02
N THR A 49 2.58 27.66 -1.07
CA THR A 49 2.70 27.34 0.38
C THR A 49 1.71 26.30 0.90
N SER A 50 0.76 25.85 0.09
CA SER A 50 -0.22 24.80 0.44
C SER A 50 0.27 23.36 0.18
N VAL A 51 1.58 23.20 -0.04
CA VAL A 51 2.23 21.92 -0.41
C VAL A 51 2.81 21.20 0.81
N VAL A 52 2.62 19.88 0.90
CA VAL A 52 3.13 18.97 1.95
C VAL A 52 3.64 17.66 1.33
N ALA A 53 4.45 16.87 2.05
CA ALA A 53 4.98 15.60 1.53
C ALA A 53 4.74 14.38 2.43
N ALA A 54 4.53 13.22 1.80
CA ALA A 54 4.34 11.93 2.46
C ALA A 54 5.65 11.18 2.81
N LEU A 55 6.82 11.78 2.56
CA LEU A 55 8.13 11.30 3.04
C LEU A 55 8.47 9.83 2.72
N GLY A 56 8.33 9.45 1.45
CA GLY A 56 8.73 8.10 0.98
C GLY A 56 7.79 6.98 1.43
N THR A 57 6.55 7.32 1.79
CA THR A 57 5.44 6.37 1.77
C THR A 57 4.37 6.89 0.82
N SER A 58 3.53 5.97 0.35
CA SER A 58 2.39 6.35 -0.47
C SER A 58 1.31 7.01 0.38
N PHE A 59 0.44 7.79 -0.27
CA PHE A 59 -0.62 8.51 0.41
C PHE A 59 -1.58 7.56 1.14
N THR A 60 -1.78 7.76 2.44
CA THR A 60 -2.53 6.85 3.32
C THR A 60 -3.84 7.47 3.80
N GLN A 61 -4.71 6.65 4.39
CA GLN A 61 -5.90 7.13 5.10
C GLN A 61 -5.55 8.02 6.30
N GLY A 62 -4.41 7.78 6.97
CA GLY A 62 -3.91 8.61 8.06
C GLY A 62 -3.61 10.03 7.60
N HIS A 63 -2.90 10.16 6.48
CA HIS A 63 -2.65 11.46 5.84
C HIS A 63 -3.94 12.17 5.46
N ALA A 64 -4.87 11.48 4.79
CA ALA A 64 -6.16 12.06 4.43
C ALA A 64 -6.99 12.49 5.66
N LYS A 65 -7.01 11.68 6.72
CA LYS A 65 -7.71 12.02 7.97
C LYS A 65 -7.11 13.26 8.65
N THR A 66 -5.79 13.42 8.58
CA THR A 66 -5.10 14.62 9.08
C THR A 66 -5.44 15.84 8.21
N LEU A 67 -5.31 15.71 6.89
CA LEU A 67 -5.55 16.82 5.95
C LEU A 67 -7.01 17.26 5.88
N ARG A 68 -7.98 16.36 6.03
CA ARG A 68 -9.43 16.68 6.04
C ARG A 68 -9.82 17.69 7.13
N ARG A 69 -8.99 17.85 8.17
CA ARG A 69 -9.20 18.87 9.21
C ARG A 69 -8.94 20.30 8.71
N TYR A 70 -8.17 20.44 7.64
CA TYR A 70 -7.70 21.71 7.10
C TYR A 70 -8.19 21.96 5.68
N ALA A 71 -8.32 20.90 4.88
CA ALA A 71 -8.64 20.97 3.46
C ALA A 71 -10.01 20.37 3.14
N LYS A 72 -10.69 20.97 2.17
CA LYS A 72 -11.90 20.41 1.53
C LYS A 72 -11.52 19.42 0.41
N ARG A 73 -10.36 19.63 -0.20
CA ARG A 73 -9.84 18.85 -1.32
C ARG A 73 -8.36 18.55 -1.14
N ILE A 74 -7.93 17.39 -1.62
CA ILE A 74 -6.53 17.01 -1.70
C ILE A 74 -6.15 16.81 -3.17
N VAL A 75 -5.03 17.38 -3.59
CA VAL A 75 -4.44 17.13 -4.91
C VAL A 75 -3.14 16.36 -4.71
N LEU A 76 -3.06 15.16 -5.24
CA LEU A 76 -1.82 14.36 -5.27
C LEU A 76 -1.08 14.68 -6.56
N VAL A 77 0.17 15.13 -6.43
CA VAL A 77 1.08 15.39 -7.54
C VAL A 77 2.08 14.25 -7.58
N PHE A 78 2.09 13.51 -8.68
CA PHE A 78 3.01 12.39 -8.89
C PHE A 78 4.11 12.74 -9.88
N ASP A 79 5.29 12.22 -9.60
CA ASP A 79 6.43 12.21 -10.51
C ASP A 79 6.08 11.43 -11.79
N ASN A 80 6.79 11.70 -12.88
CA ASN A 80 6.51 11.06 -14.17
C ASN A 80 6.72 9.53 -14.11
N ASP A 81 7.67 9.08 -13.28
CA ASP A 81 8.04 7.67 -13.12
C ASP A 81 7.21 6.95 -12.03
N ALA A 82 6.62 7.71 -11.10
CA ALA A 82 5.80 7.18 -10.00
C ALA A 82 4.32 7.02 -10.37
N ALA A 83 3.94 7.48 -11.57
CA ALA A 83 2.58 7.56 -12.11
C ALA A 83 1.95 6.20 -12.48
N GLY A 84 1.93 5.26 -11.54
CA GLY A 84 1.31 3.94 -11.72
C GLY A 84 -0.20 3.94 -11.47
N MET A 85 -0.90 2.99 -12.09
CA MET A 85 -2.29 2.66 -11.72
C MET A 85 -2.43 2.37 -10.23
N GLU A 86 -1.42 1.79 -9.60
CA GLU A 86 -1.44 1.43 -8.17
C GLU A 86 -1.46 2.63 -7.23
N ALA A 87 -0.84 3.75 -7.60
CA ALA A 87 -0.93 4.98 -6.81
C ALA A 87 -2.34 5.58 -6.88
N ALA A 88 -2.93 5.59 -8.09
CA ALA A 88 -4.30 6.04 -8.31
C ALA A 88 -5.33 5.12 -7.63
N ASN A 89 -5.14 3.79 -7.65
CA ASN A 89 -5.99 2.83 -6.96
C ASN A 89 -6.02 3.11 -5.46
N ARG A 90 -4.86 3.29 -4.85
CA ARG A 90 -4.75 3.61 -3.42
C ARG A 90 -5.34 4.98 -3.09
N ALA A 91 -5.13 5.98 -3.95
CA ALA A 91 -5.77 7.29 -3.80
C ALA A 91 -7.30 7.17 -3.85
N LEU A 92 -7.85 6.34 -4.74
CA LEU A 92 -9.29 6.09 -4.83
C LEU A 92 -9.83 5.43 -3.56
N GLU A 93 -9.15 4.42 -3.05
CA GLU A 93 -9.51 3.78 -1.79
C GLU A 93 -9.55 4.77 -0.63
N VAL A 94 -8.52 5.62 -0.52
CA VAL A 94 -8.44 6.66 0.51
C VAL A 94 -9.55 7.71 0.33
N CYS A 95 -9.82 8.14 -0.90
CA CYS A 95 -10.88 9.08 -1.25
C CYS A 95 -12.25 8.59 -0.76
N LEU A 96 -12.59 7.35 -1.11
CA LEU A 96 -13.88 6.75 -0.78
C LEU A 96 -14.00 6.42 0.72
N ALA A 97 -12.93 5.88 1.33
CA ALA A 97 -12.94 5.53 2.75
C ALA A 97 -12.99 6.77 3.66
N GLN A 98 -12.28 7.84 3.29
CA GLN A 98 -12.23 9.09 4.09
C GLN A 98 -13.23 10.15 3.65
N ARG A 99 -14.00 9.89 2.59
CA ARG A 99 -15.04 10.77 2.03
C ARG A 99 -14.54 12.19 1.81
N ILE A 100 -13.37 12.28 1.17
CA ILE A 100 -12.72 13.53 0.83
C ILE A 100 -12.45 13.58 -0.66
N ASP A 101 -12.63 14.74 -1.28
CA ASP A 101 -12.30 14.93 -2.68
C ASP A 101 -10.80 14.79 -2.89
N ILE A 102 -10.41 13.81 -3.70
CA ILE A 102 -9.03 13.62 -4.12
C ILE A 102 -8.95 13.80 -5.62
N LYS A 103 -8.00 14.65 -6.03
CA LYS A 103 -7.61 14.81 -7.42
C LYS A 103 -6.17 14.37 -7.62
N LEU A 104 -5.84 14.00 -8.85
CA LEU A 104 -4.51 13.60 -9.27
C LEU A 104 -4.00 14.54 -10.35
N THR A 105 -2.71 14.81 -10.34
CA THR A 105 -2.01 15.42 -11.46
C THR A 105 -0.61 14.80 -11.56
N PHE A 106 -0.06 14.84 -12.76
CA PHE A 106 1.21 14.19 -13.09
C PHE A 106 2.13 15.25 -13.69
N VAL A 107 3.37 15.25 -13.24
CA VAL A 107 4.37 16.18 -13.76
C VAL A 107 4.73 15.78 -15.19
N GLY A 108 4.36 16.61 -16.17
CA GLY A 108 4.55 16.29 -17.59
C GLY A 108 5.89 16.72 -18.20
N GLN A 109 6.60 17.67 -17.58
CA GLN A 109 7.95 18.12 -17.98
C GLN A 109 8.87 18.19 -16.77
N GLY A 110 10.06 17.59 -16.85
CA GLY A 110 10.89 17.36 -15.67
C GLY A 110 10.56 16.02 -14.99
N ASN A 111 11.42 15.58 -14.07
CA ASN A 111 11.27 14.26 -13.45
C ASN A 111 10.32 14.31 -12.24
N ASP A 112 10.38 15.40 -11.47
CA ASP A 112 9.66 15.59 -10.21
C ASP A 112 9.07 17.03 -10.09
N PRO A 113 8.21 17.30 -9.07
CA PRO A 113 7.64 18.63 -8.84
C PRO A 113 8.70 19.72 -8.60
N CYS A 114 9.81 19.39 -7.95
CA CYS A 114 10.94 20.29 -7.75
C CYS A 114 11.49 20.81 -9.09
N ASP A 115 11.87 19.90 -10.00
CA ASP A 115 12.39 20.21 -11.33
C ASP A 115 11.36 20.98 -12.17
N PHE A 116 10.08 20.61 -12.08
CA PHE A 116 9.00 21.32 -12.78
C PHE A 116 8.87 22.77 -12.31
N ILE A 117 8.91 23.01 -10.99
CA ILE A 117 8.81 24.38 -10.45
C ILE A 117 10.04 25.20 -10.81
N LEU A 118 11.23 24.60 -10.78
CA LEU A 118 12.48 25.29 -11.15
C LEU A 118 12.52 25.67 -12.63
N SER A 119 11.97 24.82 -13.50
CA SER A 119 11.98 25.04 -14.96
C SER A 119 10.82 25.88 -15.47
N GLN A 120 9.60 25.66 -14.97
CA GLN A 120 8.36 26.28 -15.48
C GLN A 120 7.81 27.39 -14.56
N GLY A 121 8.29 27.47 -13.32
CA GLY A 121 7.89 28.47 -12.35
C GLY A 121 6.59 28.16 -11.58
N ALA A 122 6.35 28.96 -10.55
CA ALA A 122 5.22 28.77 -9.62
C ALA A 122 3.85 28.81 -10.29
N GLU A 123 3.63 29.72 -11.23
CA GLU A 123 2.33 29.89 -11.91
C GLU A 123 2.01 28.71 -12.84
N ALA A 124 3.02 28.05 -13.42
CA ALA A 124 2.81 26.80 -14.14
C ALA A 124 2.40 25.69 -13.18
N PHE A 125 3.03 25.59 -12.01
CA PHE A 125 2.69 24.58 -11.01
C PHE A 125 1.28 24.76 -10.44
N LYS A 126 0.88 26.02 -10.15
CA LYS A 126 -0.49 26.32 -9.73
C LYS A 126 -1.52 25.92 -10.78
N ARG A 127 -1.24 26.15 -12.07
CA ARG A 127 -2.10 25.69 -13.17
C ARG A 127 -2.15 24.16 -13.25
N LEU A 128 -1.01 23.48 -13.14
CA LEU A 128 -0.95 22.01 -13.09
C LEU A 128 -1.82 21.42 -11.96
N VAL A 129 -1.81 22.05 -10.79
CA VAL A 129 -2.66 21.68 -9.64
C VAL A 129 -4.13 22.01 -9.92
N ALA A 130 -4.45 23.14 -10.53
CA ALA A 130 -5.81 23.54 -10.87
C ALA A 130 -6.45 22.59 -11.89
N ASP A 131 -5.67 22.15 -12.88
CA ASP A 131 -6.08 21.25 -13.98
C ASP A 131 -6.10 19.77 -13.56
N SER A 132 -5.89 19.49 -12.27
CA SER A 132 -5.93 18.12 -11.74
C SER A 132 -7.28 17.43 -11.99
N ILE A 133 -7.21 16.13 -12.27
CA ILE A 133 -8.34 15.26 -12.59
C ILE A 133 -8.87 14.58 -11.33
N ASP A 134 -10.19 14.41 -11.24
CA ASP A 134 -10.79 13.66 -10.13
C ASP A 134 -10.34 12.20 -10.11
N VAL A 135 -10.05 11.65 -8.94
CA VAL A 135 -9.53 10.28 -8.83
C VAL A 135 -10.52 9.22 -9.33
N MET A 136 -11.82 9.43 -9.16
CA MET A 136 -12.85 8.52 -9.65
C MET A 136 -12.89 8.55 -11.18
N GLU A 137 -12.82 9.76 -11.75
CA GLU A 137 -12.82 9.95 -13.20
C GLU A 137 -11.54 9.41 -13.85
N TYR A 138 -10.38 9.65 -13.25
CA TYR A 138 -9.12 9.10 -13.72
C TYR A 138 -9.14 7.57 -13.76
N LYS A 139 -9.64 6.91 -12.70
CA LYS A 139 -9.74 5.44 -12.67
C LYS A 139 -10.65 4.92 -13.78
N TRP A 140 -11.77 5.59 -14.03
CA TRP A 140 -12.68 5.23 -15.10
C TRP A 140 -12.03 5.38 -16.48
N GLN A 141 -11.40 6.53 -16.77
CA GLN A 141 -10.68 6.77 -18.02
C GLN A 141 -9.58 5.73 -18.26
N ARG A 142 -8.85 5.33 -17.21
CA ARG A 142 -7.83 4.27 -17.31
C ARG A 142 -8.42 2.90 -17.65
N LEU A 143 -9.55 2.53 -17.05
CA LEU A 143 -10.24 1.28 -17.39
C LEU A 143 -10.74 1.28 -18.84
N GLN A 144 -11.23 2.43 -19.32
CA GLN A 144 -11.63 2.60 -20.72
C GLN A 144 -10.45 2.54 -21.69
N ALA A 145 -9.32 3.13 -21.35
CA ALA A 145 -8.11 3.11 -22.19
C ALA A 145 -7.52 1.69 -22.35
N GLY A 146 -7.86 0.76 -21.46
CA GLY A 146 -7.50 -0.66 -21.61
C GLY A 146 -8.40 -1.44 -22.58
N LEU A 147 -9.44 -0.82 -23.15
CA LEU A 147 -10.27 -1.42 -24.19
C LEU A 147 -9.65 -1.21 -25.58
N SER A 148 -9.85 -2.19 -26.47
CA SER A 148 -9.48 -2.06 -27.88
C SER A 148 -10.44 -1.16 -28.65
N GLU A 149 -10.04 -0.65 -29.82
CA GLU A 149 -10.92 0.14 -30.72
C GLU A 149 -12.18 -0.63 -31.18
N SER A 150 -12.14 -1.96 -31.15
CA SER A 150 -13.24 -2.88 -31.47
C SER A 150 -13.93 -3.44 -30.22
N ASP A 151 -14.20 -2.59 -29.22
CA ASP A 151 -14.81 -3.03 -27.97
C ASP A 151 -16.25 -3.55 -28.12
N THR A 152 -16.58 -4.62 -27.41
CA THR A 152 -17.93 -5.18 -27.43
C THR A 152 -18.78 -4.63 -26.28
N LEU A 153 -20.11 -4.78 -26.38
CA LEU A 153 -21.01 -4.50 -25.25
C LEU A 153 -20.66 -5.35 -24.02
N ALA A 154 -20.11 -6.55 -24.21
CA ALA A 154 -19.67 -7.41 -23.11
C ALA A 154 -18.44 -6.84 -22.40
N ASP A 155 -17.49 -6.26 -23.14
CA ASP A 155 -16.29 -5.63 -22.58
C ASP A 155 -16.64 -4.37 -21.78
N ARG A 156 -17.51 -3.51 -22.34
CA ARG A 156 -18.02 -2.31 -21.64
C ARG A 156 -18.74 -2.68 -20.35
N ARG A 157 -19.56 -3.74 -20.40
CA ARG A 157 -20.23 -4.25 -19.21
C ARG A 157 -19.21 -4.73 -18.18
N ARG A 158 -18.21 -5.52 -18.59
CA ARG A 158 -17.17 -6.06 -17.69
C ARG A 158 -16.43 -4.95 -16.96
N ILE A 159 -15.93 -3.93 -17.66
CA ILE A 159 -15.20 -2.82 -17.03
C ILE A 159 -16.09 -1.99 -16.09
N THR A 160 -17.37 -1.84 -16.43
CA THR A 160 -18.35 -1.13 -15.59
C THR A 160 -18.59 -1.89 -14.30
N GLU A 161 -18.80 -3.21 -14.37
CA GLU A 161 -18.97 -4.07 -13.21
C GLU A 161 -17.71 -4.10 -12.32
N GLU A 162 -16.52 -4.13 -12.93
CA GLU A 162 -15.23 -4.06 -12.22
C GLU A 162 -15.07 -2.74 -11.46
N TYR A 163 -15.36 -1.62 -12.13
CA TYR A 163 -15.30 -0.29 -11.54
C TYR A 163 -16.28 -0.13 -10.36
N LEU A 164 -17.55 -0.49 -10.58
CA LEU A 164 -18.59 -0.41 -9.54
C LEU A 164 -18.27 -1.30 -8.34
N ARG A 165 -17.71 -2.49 -8.55
CA ARG A 165 -17.28 -3.39 -7.47
C ARG A 165 -16.14 -2.79 -6.64
N THR A 166 -15.16 -2.20 -7.30
CA THR A 166 -14.01 -1.53 -6.65
C THR A 166 -14.52 -0.40 -5.76
N VAL A 167 -15.37 0.47 -6.31
CA VAL A 167 -15.93 1.60 -5.57
C VAL A 167 -16.82 1.14 -4.41
N ALA A 168 -17.72 0.17 -4.63
CA ALA A 168 -18.59 -0.35 -3.58
C ALA A 168 -17.80 -0.95 -2.40
N THR A 169 -16.68 -1.62 -2.68
CA THR A 169 -15.81 -2.21 -1.65
C THR A 169 -15.13 -1.13 -0.80
N ALA A 170 -14.58 -0.11 -1.44
CA ALA A 170 -13.92 1.00 -0.75
C ALA A 170 -14.92 1.88 0.04
N VAL A 171 -16.12 2.12 -0.51
CA VAL A 171 -17.21 2.82 0.22
C VAL A 171 -17.62 2.03 1.46
N ALA A 172 -17.81 0.72 1.33
CA ALA A 172 -18.14 -0.15 2.46
C ALA A 172 -17.02 -0.16 3.52
N ALA A 173 -15.75 0.02 3.13
CA ALA A 173 -14.62 0.12 4.05
C ALA A 173 -14.70 1.36 4.98
N GLY A 174 -15.22 2.48 4.46
CA GLY A 174 -15.39 3.73 5.20
C GLY A 174 -16.57 3.78 6.18
N GLY A 175 -17.34 2.69 6.30
CA GLY A 175 -18.55 2.63 7.12
C GLY A 175 -19.78 3.21 6.41
N ARG A 176 -20.97 3.02 7.00
CA ARG A 176 -22.23 3.48 6.40
C ARG A 176 -22.44 4.98 6.58
N ASP A 177 -22.84 5.64 5.51
CA ASP A 177 -23.34 7.03 5.49
C ASP A 177 -24.21 7.22 4.26
N PRO A 178 -25.55 7.16 4.44
CA PRO A 178 -26.48 7.23 3.33
C PRO A 178 -26.36 8.51 2.50
N VAL A 179 -25.96 9.63 3.11
CA VAL A 179 -25.85 10.91 2.41
C VAL A 179 -24.59 10.92 1.54
N ALA A 180 -23.44 10.55 2.11
CA ALA A 180 -22.21 10.46 1.36
C ALA A 180 -22.30 9.39 0.25
N GLU A 181 -22.87 8.23 0.55
CA GLU A 181 -23.14 7.17 -0.45
C GLU A 181 -24.05 7.68 -1.58
N GLY A 182 -25.05 8.50 -1.23
CA GLY A 182 -25.92 9.13 -2.20
C GLY A 182 -25.16 10.07 -3.15
N LEU A 183 -24.34 10.97 -2.61
CA LEU A 183 -23.52 11.90 -3.39
C LEU A 183 -22.47 11.20 -4.26
N ILE A 184 -21.84 10.14 -3.73
CA ILE A 184 -20.93 9.28 -4.48
C ILE A 184 -21.67 8.62 -5.64
N GLY A 185 -22.88 8.10 -5.39
CA GLY A 185 -23.73 7.52 -6.44
C GLY A 185 -24.06 8.53 -7.56
N THR A 186 -24.42 9.76 -7.20
CA THR A 186 -24.67 10.83 -8.18
C THR A 186 -23.41 11.15 -9.00
N LYS A 187 -22.27 11.33 -8.34
CA LYS A 187 -20.99 11.61 -9.03
C LYS A 187 -20.60 10.48 -9.99
N LEU A 188 -20.69 9.23 -9.54
CA LEU A 188 -20.38 8.05 -10.36
C LEU A 188 -21.30 7.95 -11.57
N SER A 189 -22.60 8.25 -11.42
CA SER A 189 -23.55 8.22 -12.53
C SER A 189 -23.14 9.16 -13.67
N GLY A 190 -22.62 10.34 -13.34
CA GLY A 190 -22.06 11.29 -14.31
C GLY A 190 -20.80 10.78 -15.00
N ILE A 191 -19.95 10.03 -14.29
CA ILE A 191 -18.69 9.48 -14.83
C ILE A 191 -18.97 8.31 -15.78
N ILE A 192 -19.82 7.35 -15.36
CA ILE A 192 -20.03 6.09 -16.10
C ILE A 192 -21.16 6.19 -17.15
N GLY A 193 -21.99 7.22 -17.09
CA GLY A 193 -23.12 7.42 -18.02
C GLY A 193 -24.33 6.50 -17.75
N LEU A 194 -24.39 5.84 -16.60
CA LEU A 194 -25.58 5.09 -16.16
C LEU A 194 -26.54 6.02 -15.41
N SER A 195 -27.83 5.66 -15.35
CA SER A 195 -28.79 6.40 -14.52
C SER A 195 -28.40 6.33 -13.04
N GLU A 196 -28.76 7.35 -12.26
CA GLU A 196 -28.48 7.38 -10.82
C GLU A 196 -29.11 6.19 -10.09
N GLN A 197 -30.34 5.82 -10.48
CA GLN A 197 -31.05 4.68 -9.92
C GLN A 197 -30.30 3.36 -10.18
N GLU A 198 -29.79 3.16 -11.40
CA GLU A 198 -29.03 1.96 -11.74
C GLU A 198 -27.70 1.90 -11.01
N THR A 199 -26.97 3.02 -10.99
CA THR A 199 -25.69 3.15 -10.28
C THR A 199 -25.85 2.80 -8.81
N ARG A 200 -26.84 3.39 -8.12
CA ARG A 200 -27.13 3.11 -6.70
C ARG A 200 -27.50 1.64 -6.48
N ARG A 201 -28.35 1.08 -7.34
CA ARG A 201 -28.76 -0.34 -7.26
C ARG A 201 -27.57 -1.28 -7.34
N GLN A 202 -26.64 -1.05 -8.28
CA GLN A 202 -25.45 -1.90 -8.43
C GLN A 202 -24.48 -1.73 -7.26
N LEU A 203 -24.23 -0.49 -6.81
CA LEU A 203 -23.37 -0.22 -5.65
C LEU A 203 -23.90 -0.95 -4.39
N GLU A 204 -25.21 -0.87 -4.13
CA GLU A 204 -25.83 -1.60 -3.02
C GLU A 204 -25.69 -3.12 -3.18
N ARG A 205 -25.89 -3.64 -4.39
CA ARG A 205 -25.75 -5.08 -4.68
C ARG A 205 -24.34 -5.56 -4.37
N TYR A 206 -23.32 -4.85 -4.86
CA TYR A 206 -21.93 -5.19 -4.60
C TYR A 206 -21.56 -4.99 -3.13
N ALA A 207 -21.98 -3.90 -2.48
CA ALA A 207 -21.74 -3.66 -1.07
C ALA A 207 -22.37 -4.75 -0.17
N ARG A 208 -23.58 -5.24 -0.50
CA ARG A 208 -24.24 -6.35 0.21
C ARG A 208 -23.49 -7.66 0.01
N SER A 209 -23.02 -7.95 -1.20
CA SER A 209 -22.18 -9.11 -1.49
C SER A 209 -20.88 -9.06 -0.68
N THR A 210 -20.22 -7.92 -0.64
CA THR A 210 -19.03 -7.67 0.17
C THR A 210 -19.34 -7.79 1.66
N SER A 211 -20.50 -7.31 2.14
CA SER A 211 -20.90 -7.42 3.55
C SER A 211 -21.22 -8.83 4.02
N ARG A 212 -21.70 -9.73 3.15
CA ARG A 212 -21.91 -11.15 3.48
C ARG A 212 -20.57 -11.89 3.63
N GLY A 213 -19.62 -11.63 2.73
CA GLY A 213 -18.23 -12.08 2.89
C GLY A 213 -17.55 -11.43 4.09
N ARG A 214 -17.85 -10.15 4.37
CA ARG A 214 -17.27 -9.36 5.46
C ARG A 214 -17.92 -9.60 6.82
N THR A 215 -19.12 -10.16 6.92
CA THR A 215 -19.70 -10.58 8.23
C THR A 215 -19.07 -11.89 8.70
N LEU A 216 -18.72 -12.76 7.76
CA LEU A 216 -17.83 -13.90 8.00
C LEU A 216 -16.40 -13.40 8.33
N ALA A 217 -15.89 -12.40 7.60
CA ALA A 217 -14.54 -11.85 7.84
C ALA A 217 -14.41 -10.93 9.07
N VAL A 218 -15.45 -10.18 9.49
CA VAL A 218 -15.43 -9.22 10.63
C VAL A 218 -15.50 -9.94 11.97
N ARG A 219 -16.11 -11.14 12.01
CA ARG A 219 -15.98 -12.03 13.18
C ARG A 219 -14.53 -12.49 13.36
N ASN A 220 -13.77 -12.64 12.27
CA ASN A 220 -12.35 -12.98 12.27
C ASN A 220 -11.42 -11.73 12.40
N GLN A 221 -11.82 -10.56 11.92
CA GLN A 221 -11.02 -9.33 11.91
C GLN A 221 -10.84 -8.69 13.30
N LYS A 222 -11.72 -8.98 14.26
CA LYS A 222 -11.54 -8.52 15.66
C LYS A 222 -10.42 -9.27 16.40
N VAL A 223 -9.94 -10.39 15.86
CA VAL A 223 -8.78 -11.14 16.37
C VAL A 223 -7.48 -10.67 15.70
N ILE A 224 -7.55 -10.15 14.47
CA ILE A 224 -6.38 -9.80 13.63
C ILE A 224 -5.77 -8.41 13.95
N SER A 225 -6.43 -7.55 14.73
CA SER A 225 -5.95 -6.17 14.96
C SER A 225 -4.77 -6.03 15.94
N VAL A 226 -4.07 -7.11 16.29
CA VAL A 226 -2.85 -7.06 17.10
C VAL A 226 -1.77 -7.90 16.39
N GLY A 227 -1.04 -7.31 15.45
CA GLY A 227 0.25 -7.87 15.01
C GLY A 227 0.58 -7.95 13.52
N ALA A 228 -0.25 -7.45 12.59
CA ALA A 228 0.11 -7.45 11.17
C ALA A 228 0.90 -6.18 10.80
N GLY A 229 2.22 -6.31 10.61
CA GLY A 229 3.09 -5.24 10.10
C GLY A 229 2.69 -4.82 8.69
N TYR A 230 2.47 -3.52 8.48
CA TYR A 230 2.25 -2.94 7.15
C TYR A 230 3.60 -2.66 6.48
N GLY A 231 3.89 -3.30 5.33
CA GLY A 231 5.14 -3.09 4.58
C GLY A 231 5.21 -3.89 3.26
N LYS A 232 6.15 -3.55 2.37
CA LYS A 232 6.39 -4.25 1.09
C LYS A 232 6.65 -5.75 1.27
N GLU A 233 7.26 -6.13 2.39
CA GLU A 233 7.58 -7.51 2.76
C GLU A 233 6.34 -8.35 3.10
N ALA A 234 5.41 -7.81 3.89
CA ALA A 234 4.16 -8.51 4.23
C ALA A 234 3.29 -8.74 2.98
N GLU A 235 3.30 -7.80 2.03
CA GLU A 235 2.62 -8.00 0.75
C GLU A 235 3.36 -9.01 -0.14
N ALA A 236 4.70 -9.02 -0.15
CA ALA A 236 5.49 -10.04 -0.85
C ALA A 236 5.22 -11.46 -0.29
N GLN A 237 5.21 -11.62 1.03
CA GLN A 237 4.83 -12.89 1.69
C GLN A 237 3.43 -13.33 1.26
N ARG A 238 2.44 -12.44 1.29
CA ARG A 238 1.07 -12.74 0.81
C ARG A 238 1.05 -13.13 -0.65
N GLU A 239 1.79 -12.42 -1.49
CA GLU A 239 1.79 -12.63 -2.93
C GLU A 239 2.36 -14.00 -3.30
N ILE A 240 3.41 -14.45 -2.61
CA ILE A 240 3.96 -15.80 -2.77
C ILE A 240 2.90 -16.86 -2.46
N LEU A 241 2.18 -16.72 -1.34
CA LEU A 241 1.11 -17.66 -0.98
C LEU A 241 -0.04 -17.64 -2.00
N ARG A 242 -0.44 -16.45 -2.49
CA ARG A 242 -1.47 -16.33 -3.55
C ARG A 242 -1.07 -17.03 -4.84
N VAL A 243 0.17 -16.84 -5.27
CA VAL A 243 0.68 -17.46 -6.49
C VAL A 243 0.70 -18.97 -6.35
N LEU A 244 1.29 -19.51 -5.27
CA LEU A 244 1.43 -20.95 -5.09
C LEU A 244 0.08 -21.69 -4.93
N LEU A 245 -0.95 -21.01 -4.41
CA LEU A 245 -2.31 -21.56 -4.33
C LEU A 245 -3.03 -21.61 -5.69
N ASN A 246 -2.70 -20.70 -6.61
CA ASN A 246 -3.36 -20.61 -7.92
C ASN A 246 -2.57 -21.29 -9.04
N GLU A 247 -1.24 -21.30 -8.93
CA GLU A 247 -0.31 -21.89 -9.89
C GLU A 247 0.72 -22.81 -9.17
N PRO A 248 0.27 -23.96 -8.63
CA PRO A 248 1.09 -24.92 -7.86
C PRO A 248 2.43 -25.31 -8.51
N GLN A 249 2.45 -25.38 -9.85
CA GLN A 249 3.60 -25.75 -10.65
C GLN A 249 4.81 -24.82 -10.51
N LEU A 250 4.59 -23.57 -10.07
CA LEU A 250 5.68 -22.61 -9.80
C LEU A 250 6.40 -22.87 -8.47
N PHE A 251 5.96 -23.84 -7.68
CA PHE A 251 6.64 -24.21 -6.43
C PHE A 251 8.08 -24.67 -6.66
N GLY A 252 8.38 -25.31 -7.79
CA GLY A 252 9.74 -25.71 -8.14
C GLY A 252 10.73 -24.53 -8.15
N ASP A 253 10.29 -23.36 -8.64
CA ASP A 253 11.09 -22.14 -8.71
C ASP A 253 11.20 -21.45 -7.33
N ALA A 254 10.19 -21.63 -6.47
CA ALA A 254 10.13 -21.03 -5.13
C ALA A 254 10.88 -21.84 -4.07
N ALA A 255 10.84 -23.17 -4.12
CA ALA A 255 11.30 -24.08 -3.05
C ALA A 255 12.79 -23.91 -2.69
N GLY A 256 13.63 -23.47 -3.63
CA GLY A 256 15.04 -23.17 -3.37
C GLY A 256 15.32 -21.77 -2.85
N ARG A 257 14.34 -20.86 -2.94
CA ARG A 257 14.51 -19.41 -2.70
C ARG A 257 13.84 -18.95 -1.41
N ILE A 258 12.74 -19.59 -1.01
CA ILE A 258 11.99 -19.28 0.21
C ILE A 258 11.74 -20.54 1.07
N LYS A 259 11.76 -20.35 2.39
CA LYS A 259 11.38 -21.33 3.39
C LYS A 259 10.24 -20.79 4.26
N ALA A 260 9.53 -21.67 4.95
CA ALA A 260 8.41 -21.26 5.79
C ALA A 260 8.87 -20.33 6.94
N GLU A 261 10.11 -20.46 7.43
CA GLU A 261 10.63 -19.61 8.50
C GLU A 261 10.82 -18.14 8.07
N ASP A 262 10.85 -17.86 6.75
CA ASP A 262 10.91 -16.49 6.23
C ASP A 262 9.58 -15.73 6.34
N PHE A 263 8.50 -16.41 6.78
CA PHE A 263 7.22 -15.77 7.08
C PHE A 263 7.19 -15.33 8.54
N ASP A 264 7.17 -14.03 8.77
CA ASP A 264 7.26 -13.46 10.13
C ASP A 264 5.97 -13.63 10.94
N ILE A 265 4.84 -13.67 10.23
CA ILE A 265 3.51 -13.81 10.82
C ILE A 265 3.22 -15.30 11.04
N ALA A 266 2.92 -15.69 12.28
CA ALA A 266 2.70 -17.08 12.67
C ALA A 266 1.66 -17.81 11.81
N VAL A 267 0.53 -17.15 11.50
CA VAL A 267 -0.50 -17.75 10.64
C VAL A 267 -0.04 -17.89 9.18
N TYR A 268 0.80 -16.98 8.67
CA TYR A 268 1.37 -17.14 7.31
C TYR A 268 2.44 -18.21 7.24
N ARG A 269 3.20 -18.39 8.32
CA ARG A 269 4.14 -19.51 8.46
C ARG A 269 3.41 -20.84 8.41
N GLU A 270 2.35 -21.01 9.20
CA GLU A 270 1.51 -22.21 9.17
C GLU A 270 0.96 -22.49 7.77
N ILE A 271 0.44 -21.44 7.10
CA ILE A 271 -0.06 -21.57 5.72
C ILE A 271 1.04 -21.96 4.75
N ALA A 272 2.22 -21.34 4.85
CA ALA A 272 3.38 -21.68 4.04
C ALA A 272 3.82 -23.13 4.25
N GLU A 273 3.89 -23.60 5.51
CA GLU A 273 4.19 -24.99 5.84
C GLU A 273 3.19 -25.96 5.20
N GLY A 274 1.89 -25.66 5.32
CA GLY A 274 0.83 -26.47 4.74
C GLY A 274 0.88 -26.53 3.20
N ILE A 275 1.12 -25.39 2.55
CA ILE A 275 1.27 -25.30 1.09
C ILE A 275 2.54 -26.03 0.65
N PHE A 276 3.68 -25.76 1.28
CA PHE A 276 4.97 -26.31 0.86
C PHE A 276 5.01 -27.83 1.06
N SER A 277 4.43 -28.33 2.17
CA SER A 277 4.28 -29.76 2.40
C SER A 277 3.35 -30.42 1.37
N ALA A 278 2.21 -29.81 1.06
CA ALA A 278 1.29 -30.34 0.05
C ALA A 278 1.94 -30.40 -1.33
N LEU A 279 2.66 -29.33 -1.73
CA LEU A 279 3.27 -29.21 -3.05
C LEU A 279 4.56 -30.02 -3.21
N ALA A 280 5.27 -30.28 -2.11
CA ALA A 280 6.41 -31.20 -2.11
C ALA A 280 5.99 -32.66 -2.32
N GLU A 281 4.83 -33.06 -1.78
CA GLU A 281 4.28 -34.41 -1.97
C GLU A 281 3.54 -34.57 -3.31
N ASN A 282 2.78 -33.55 -3.70
CA ASN A 282 2.01 -33.52 -4.92
C ASN A 282 2.16 -32.13 -5.60
N PRO A 283 2.99 -31.99 -6.65
CA PRO A 283 3.16 -30.72 -7.37
C PRO A 283 1.87 -30.14 -7.98
N ALA A 284 0.82 -30.94 -8.09
CA ALA A 284 -0.51 -30.53 -8.54
C ALA A 284 -1.55 -30.55 -7.40
N ALA A 285 -1.12 -30.35 -6.15
CA ALA A 285 -2.01 -30.39 -5.00
C ALA A 285 -3.17 -29.40 -5.15
N SER A 286 -4.36 -29.91 -4.87
CA SER A 286 -5.61 -29.16 -4.84
C SER A 286 -5.70 -28.31 -3.56
N LEU A 287 -6.57 -27.29 -3.62
CA LEU A 287 -6.89 -26.46 -2.45
C LEU A 287 -7.37 -27.31 -1.24
N ALA A 288 -8.09 -28.40 -1.50
CA ALA A 288 -8.56 -29.31 -0.44
C ALA A 288 -7.40 -30.02 0.27
N GLU A 289 -6.37 -30.43 -0.47
CA GLU A 289 -5.17 -31.05 0.09
C GLU A 289 -4.34 -30.05 0.91
N VAL A 290 -4.27 -28.80 0.47
CA VAL A 290 -3.63 -27.73 1.26
C VAL A 290 -4.40 -27.48 2.55
N LEU A 291 -5.73 -27.30 2.46
CA LEU A 291 -6.58 -27.05 3.63
C LEU A 291 -6.53 -28.18 4.66
N ALA A 292 -6.38 -29.43 4.23
CA ALA A 292 -6.24 -30.58 5.12
C ALA A 292 -4.95 -30.54 5.98
N ARG A 293 -3.96 -29.73 5.60
CA ARG A 293 -2.69 -29.54 6.31
C ARG A 293 -2.67 -28.28 7.18
N ILE A 294 -3.73 -27.48 7.15
CA ILE A 294 -3.85 -26.29 8.00
C ILE A 294 -4.58 -26.68 9.28
N ALA A 295 -3.94 -26.48 10.42
CA ALA A 295 -4.49 -26.87 11.71
C ALA A 295 -5.45 -25.81 12.26
N SER A 296 -5.20 -24.54 11.96
CA SER A 296 -5.98 -23.42 12.46
C SER A 296 -7.17 -23.09 11.54
N GLU A 297 -8.33 -22.87 12.16
CA GLU A 297 -9.51 -22.34 11.47
C GLU A 297 -9.22 -20.97 10.84
N GLU A 298 -8.36 -20.16 11.48
CA GLU A 298 -7.88 -18.89 10.97
C GLU A 298 -7.06 -19.05 9.69
N GLY A 299 -6.09 -19.97 9.67
CA GLY A 299 -5.27 -20.25 8.50
C GLY A 299 -6.09 -20.76 7.32
N GLY A 300 -7.05 -21.66 7.59
CA GLY A 300 -7.94 -22.19 6.55
C GLY A 300 -8.79 -21.10 5.87
N ASN A 301 -9.31 -20.15 6.66
CA ASN A 301 -10.06 -19.01 6.11
C ASN A 301 -9.19 -18.10 5.25
N ILE A 302 -7.94 -17.84 5.68
CA ILE A 302 -6.99 -17.02 4.93
C ILE A 302 -6.59 -17.71 3.62
N VAL A 303 -6.38 -19.02 3.61
CA VAL A 303 -6.07 -19.79 2.40
C VAL A 303 -7.15 -19.62 1.33
N VAL A 304 -8.42 -19.70 1.71
CA VAL A 304 -9.55 -19.49 0.79
C VAL A 304 -9.57 -18.06 0.24
N GLU A 305 -9.28 -17.05 1.08
CA GLU A 305 -9.20 -15.65 0.64
C GLU A 305 -8.02 -15.38 -0.32
N LEU A 306 -6.86 -15.96 -0.03
CA LEU A 306 -5.65 -15.81 -0.85
C LEU A 306 -5.82 -16.49 -2.21
N GLU A 307 -6.43 -17.68 -2.26
CA GLU A 307 -6.73 -18.37 -3.50
C GLU A 307 -7.68 -17.52 -4.38
N ALA A 308 -8.81 -17.08 -3.82
CA ALA A 308 -9.80 -16.31 -4.56
C ALA A 308 -9.27 -14.96 -5.06
N SER A 309 -8.44 -14.27 -4.26
CA SER A 309 -7.83 -12.99 -4.65
C SER A 309 -6.68 -13.16 -5.66
N GLY A 310 -5.92 -14.25 -5.59
CA GLY A 310 -4.85 -14.55 -6.52
C GLY A 310 -5.33 -14.87 -7.93
N ARG A 311 -6.47 -15.57 -8.05
CA ARG A 311 -7.08 -15.98 -9.33
C ARG A 311 -7.33 -14.82 -10.30
N LEU A 312 -7.61 -13.64 -9.76
CA LEU A 312 -7.98 -12.45 -10.54
C LEU A 312 -6.79 -11.66 -11.09
N LYS A 313 -5.56 -11.97 -10.65
CA LYS A 313 -4.39 -11.11 -10.87
C LYS A 313 -3.48 -11.54 -12.03
N GLY A 314 -3.53 -12.80 -12.49
CA GLY A 314 -2.70 -13.29 -13.62
C GLY A 314 -1.19 -13.16 -13.38
N ASN A 315 -0.37 -13.25 -14.45
CA ASN A 315 1.09 -13.05 -14.46
C ASN A 315 1.83 -13.68 -13.27
N PHE A 316 1.50 -14.94 -12.94
CA PHE A 316 1.93 -15.59 -11.71
C PHE A 316 3.45 -15.71 -11.59
N ALA A 317 4.15 -16.04 -12.69
CA ALA A 317 5.60 -16.21 -12.68
C ALA A 317 6.37 -14.90 -12.38
N GLU A 318 5.97 -13.79 -13.00
CA GLU A 318 6.57 -12.47 -12.79
C GLU A 318 6.32 -11.97 -11.37
N ARG A 319 5.07 -12.08 -10.89
CA ARG A 319 4.70 -11.70 -9.52
C ARG A 319 5.41 -12.53 -8.47
N LEU A 320 5.63 -13.82 -8.74
CA LEU A 320 6.42 -14.69 -7.85
C LEU A 320 7.89 -14.26 -7.84
N ALA A 321 8.46 -13.95 -9.00
CA ALA A 321 9.85 -13.51 -9.10
C ALA A 321 10.08 -12.20 -8.32
N ASP A 322 9.22 -11.20 -8.51
CA ASP A 322 9.27 -9.91 -7.82
C ASP A 322 9.13 -10.08 -6.31
N ALA A 323 8.17 -10.91 -5.87
CA ALA A 323 7.94 -11.15 -4.45
C ALA A 323 9.12 -11.89 -3.80
N LEU A 324 9.71 -12.88 -4.50
CA LEU A 324 10.91 -13.58 -4.02
C LEU A 324 12.12 -12.64 -3.92
N GLU A 325 12.31 -11.73 -4.87
CA GLU A 325 13.42 -10.75 -4.83
C GLU A 325 13.33 -9.82 -3.60
N VAL A 326 12.10 -9.41 -3.23
CA VAL A 326 11.87 -8.62 -2.02
C VAL A 326 12.27 -9.40 -0.76
N ILE A 327 11.90 -10.68 -0.66
CA ILE A 327 12.24 -11.54 0.49
C ILE A 327 13.75 -11.82 0.56
N GLU A 328 14.38 -12.09 -0.58
CA GLU A 328 15.82 -12.34 -0.67
C GLU A 328 16.65 -11.11 -0.27
N SER A 329 16.25 -9.94 -0.77
CA SER A 329 16.87 -8.66 -0.42
C SER A 329 16.82 -8.41 1.09
N ARG A 330 15.67 -8.70 1.70
CA ARG A 330 15.49 -8.55 3.14
C ARG A 330 16.30 -9.55 3.95
N ARG A 331 16.35 -10.81 3.53
CA ARG A 331 17.21 -11.83 4.16
C ARG A 331 18.67 -11.38 4.15
N ALA A 332 19.14 -10.80 3.04
CA ALA A 332 20.49 -10.25 2.93
C ALA A 332 20.73 -9.05 3.86
N GLU A 333 19.74 -8.17 4.05
CA GLU A 333 19.81 -7.07 5.01
C GLU A 333 19.88 -7.56 6.46
N VAL A 334 19.03 -8.52 6.86
CA VAL A 334 19.02 -9.07 8.22
C VAL A 334 20.35 -9.75 8.55
N VAL A 335 20.95 -10.46 7.57
CA VAL A 335 22.29 -11.04 7.73
C VAL A 335 23.34 -9.94 7.90
N LYS A 336 23.28 -8.86 7.11
CA LYS A 336 24.19 -7.71 7.25
C LYS A 336 24.02 -7.00 8.60
N GLU A 337 22.79 -6.86 9.11
CA GLU A 337 22.51 -6.28 10.42
C GLU A 337 23.06 -7.15 11.54
N LYS A 338 22.85 -8.47 11.49
CA LYS A 338 23.44 -9.42 12.46
C LYS A 338 24.96 -9.41 12.43
N LEU A 339 25.58 -9.34 11.24
CA LEU A 339 27.03 -9.21 11.09
C LEU A 339 27.55 -7.89 11.68
N ARG A 340 26.84 -6.77 11.47
CA ARG A 340 27.18 -5.46 12.05
C ARG A 340 27.01 -5.44 13.57
N GLN A 341 25.97 -6.06 14.11
CA GLN A 341 25.77 -6.20 15.55
C GLN A 341 26.87 -7.06 16.18
N ASN A 342 27.20 -8.21 15.58
CA ASN A 342 28.28 -9.06 16.07
C ASN A 342 29.66 -8.36 16.02
N LEU A 343 29.93 -7.56 14.97
CA LEU A 343 31.14 -6.74 14.88
C LEU A 343 31.17 -5.64 15.95
N SER A 344 30.04 -4.98 16.20
CA SER A 344 29.88 -3.96 17.25
C SER A 344 30.02 -4.56 18.64
N ASP A 345 29.54 -5.78 18.86
CA ASP A 345 29.66 -6.49 20.14
C ASP A 345 31.10 -6.95 20.39
N ASP A 346 31.82 -7.40 19.34
CA ASP A 346 33.26 -7.69 19.42
C ASP A 346 34.11 -6.42 19.64
N GLU A 347 33.75 -5.30 19.01
CA GLU A 347 34.39 -3.99 19.26
C GLU A 347 34.10 -3.49 20.68
N SER A 348 32.88 -3.68 21.17
CA SER A 348 32.47 -3.34 22.54
C SER A 348 33.15 -4.23 23.58
N LEU A 349 33.33 -5.53 23.30
CA LEU A 349 34.09 -6.47 24.12
C LEU A 349 35.59 -6.12 24.15
N ARG A 350 36.17 -5.70 23.01
CA ARG A 350 37.55 -5.18 22.96
C ARG A 350 37.72 -3.91 23.78
N LEU A 351 36.81 -2.94 23.65
CA LEU A 351 36.84 -1.70 24.43
C LEU A 351 36.62 -1.94 25.93
N LEU A 352 35.81 -2.94 26.31
CA LEU A 352 35.65 -3.39 27.69
C LEU A 352 36.90 -4.10 28.24
N GLN A 353 37.61 -4.88 27.42
CA GLN A 353 38.88 -5.50 27.81
C GLN A 353 40.03 -4.48 27.92
N GLU A 354 40.08 -3.49 27.03
CA GLU A 354 41.07 -2.40 27.09
C GLU A 354 40.81 -1.45 28.28
N SER A 355 39.55 -1.21 28.63
CA SER A 355 39.18 -0.42 29.81
C SER A 355 39.31 -1.19 31.14
N ALA A 356 39.21 -2.53 31.13
CA ALA A 356 39.48 -3.38 32.31
C ALA A 356 40.98 -3.71 32.52
N GLY A 357 41.84 -3.50 31.51
CA GLY A 357 43.28 -3.79 31.56
C GLY A 357 44.17 -2.68 32.15
N GLY A 358 43.58 -1.60 32.66
CA GLY A 358 44.29 -0.35 32.95
C GLY A 358 44.37 0.05 34.42
N GLN A 359 44.70 -0.84 35.36
CA GLN A 359 45.20 -0.42 36.68
C GLN A 359 46.13 -1.46 37.32
N ARG A 360 47.43 -1.30 37.08
CA ARG A 360 48.48 -1.80 37.97
C ARG A 360 48.44 -0.96 39.25
N ILE A 361 48.09 -1.56 40.39
CA ILE A 361 48.46 -1.05 41.70
C ILE A 361 49.71 -1.82 42.16
N PRO A 362 50.88 -1.16 42.31
CA PRO A 362 52.09 -1.78 42.80
C PRO A 362 52.15 -1.80 44.34
N GLY A 363 52.50 -2.96 44.91
CA GLY A 363 53.20 -3.08 46.20
C GLY A 363 52.39 -3.60 47.40
N MET A 364 52.63 -4.85 47.81
CA MET A 364 53.30 -5.24 49.07
C MET A 364 53.19 -6.77 49.34
N ILE A 365 54.36 -7.45 49.34
CA ILE A 365 54.86 -8.43 50.34
C ILE A 365 54.01 -9.70 50.58
N ARG A 366 54.49 -10.96 50.60
CA ARG A 366 55.78 -11.66 50.40
C ARG A 366 55.42 -13.17 50.39
N ARG A 367 56.06 -13.96 49.53
CA ARG A 367 57.15 -14.88 49.92
C ARG A 367 57.92 -15.30 48.68
#